data_AF-A0A498SRK8-F1
#
_entry.id   AF-A0A498SRK8-F1
#
_cell.length_a   1.000
_cell.length_b   1.000
_cell.length_c   1.000
_cell.angle_alpha   90.00
_cell.angle_beta   90.00
_cell.angle_gamma   90.00
#
_symmetry.space_group_name_H-M   'P 1'
#
loop_
_entity.id
_entity.type
_entity.pdbx_description
1 polymer ?
#
loop_
_entity_poly.entity_id
_entity_poly.type
_entity_poly.pdbx_seq_one_letter_code
_entity_poly.pdbx_strand_id
1 'polypeptide(L)'
;MPSERKLYKYATYLSNCSREAFDYGKCVAEKAGKVTYLACQREFASLLNCVEKQVKRYKRAKRIISIYRHNFSLGPPYKVLLDGTFAVAALKNKINLREQMPKYLNAEVDIRVTSCVLKELEKLGSTLYGALHVCKQFDVESCPHQPVRTAVECIKHMARRMKRRITYFFATQDNELTEALKQIPGIPVLFIKYNTILIDRPSQATIQEIEKPKDQLFEVSELKKAVFGEDEKPRRKRKGPKGPNPLSVKKKKKKTHLTSNHQELGPNAKTGALKRRRRRRKKRSEGQ
;
A
#
# COMPACT_ATOMS: atom_id res chain seq x y z
N MET A 1 -21.06 -3.74 -55.34
CA MET A 1 -20.97 -2.59 -54.40
C MET A 1 -20.12 -2.90 -53.16
N PRO A 2 -18.85 -2.46 -53.09
CA PRO A 2 -18.01 -2.59 -51.87
C PRO A 2 -17.97 -1.33 -50.99
N SER A 3 -18.39 -0.18 -51.53
CA SER A 3 -18.27 1.16 -50.94
C SER A 3 -19.30 1.45 -49.85
N GLU A 4 -20.57 1.15 -50.10
CA GLU A 4 -21.70 1.42 -49.18
C GLU A 4 -21.53 0.73 -47.83
N ARG A 5 -20.98 -0.50 -47.83
CA ARG A 5 -20.64 -1.26 -46.62
C ARG A 5 -19.52 -0.63 -45.77
N LYS A 6 -18.74 0.32 -46.33
CA LYS A 6 -17.77 1.13 -45.56
C LYS A 6 -18.45 2.35 -44.92
N LEU A 7 -19.35 3.03 -45.64
CA LEU A 7 -20.12 4.17 -45.12
C LEU A 7 -20.98 3.77 -43.92
N TYR A 8 -21.71 2.65 -43.99
CA TYR A 8 -22.51 2.16 -42.86
C TYR A 8 -21.67 1.90 -41.60
N LYS A 9 -20.47 1.32 -41.74
CA LYS A 9 -19.56 1.10 -40.60
C LYS A 9 -19.05 2.41 -40.00
N TYR A 10 -18.89 3.46 -40.81
CA TYR A 10 -18.49 4.78 -40.35
C TYR A 10 -19.64 5.50 -39.63
N ALA A 11 -20.88 5.39 -40.13
CA ALA A 11 -22.07 5.92 -39.46
C ALA A 11 -22.26 5.30 -38.07
N THR A 12 -22.11 3.99 -37.91
CA THR A 12 -22.16 3.30 -36.60
C THR A 12 -21.00 3.63 -35.66
N TYR A 13 -19.91 4.19 -36.18
CA TYR A 13 -18.81 4.70 -35.34
C TYR A 13 -19.12 6.12 -34.86
N LEU A 14 -19.65 6.98 -35.74
CA LEU A 14 -20.09 8.34 -35.41
C LEU A 14 -21.26 8.36 -34.41
N SER A 15 -22.21 7.43 -34.50
CA SER A 15 -23.32 7.31 -33.54
C SER A 15 -22.87 6.94 -32.11
N ASN A 16 -21.68 6.37 -31.96
CA ASN A 16 -21.13 5.92 -30.69
C ASN A 16 -20.13 6.91 -30.08
N CYS A 17 -19.91 8.08 -30.71
CA CYS A 17 -19.11 9.16 -30.16
C CYS A 17 -19.88 9.90 -29.05
N SER A 18 -19.19 10.40 -28.01
CA SER A 18 -19.84 11.27 -27.03
C SER A 18 -20.25 12.60 -27.69
N ARG A 19 -21.29 13.26 -27.16
CA ARG A 19 -21.71 14.59 -27.64
C ARG A 19 -20.52 15.56 -27.66
N GLU A 20 -19.68 15.54 -26.64
CA GLU A 20 -18.46 16.34 -26.53
C GLU A 20 -17.51 16.16 -27.73
N ALA A 21 -17.38 14.93 -28.25
CA ALA A 21 -16.56 14.62 -29.40
C ALA A 21 -17.22 15.04 -30.73
N PHE A 22 -18.55 14.98 -30.82
CA PHE A 22 -19.32 15.51 -31.95
C PHE A 22 -19.26 17.06 -31.98
N ASP A 23 -19.46 17.70 -30.84
CA ASP A 23 -19.39 19.15 -30.67
C ASP A 23 -17.96 19.67 -30.91
N TYR A 24 -16.94 18.94 -30.48
CA TYR A 24 -15.54 19.19 -30.84
C TYR A 24 -15.33 19.06 -32.36
N GLY A 25 -15.83 17.99 -32.99
CA GLY A 25 -15.76 17.81 -34.44
C GLY A 25 -16.44 18.93 -35.22
N LYS A 26 -17.62 19.38 -34.79
CA LYS A 26 -18.35 20.50 -35.37
C LYS A 26 -17.59 21.83 -35.18
N CYS A 27 -17.06 22.07 -33.98
CA CYS A 27 -16.25 23.25 -33.68
C CYS A 27 -14.96 23.31 -34.52
N VAL A 28 -14.33 22.15 -34.78
CA VAL A 28 -13.18 22.04 -35.69
C VAL A 28 -13.60 22.34 -37.13
N ALA A 29 -14.73 21.80 -37.60
CA ALA A 29 -15.23 22.05 -38.96
C ALA A 29 -15.62 23.53 -39.19
N GLU A 30 -16.35 24.15 -38.26
CA GLU A 30 -16.75 25.57 -38.33
C GLU A 30 -15.53 26.51 -38.28
N LYS A 31 -14.47 26.15 -37.54
CA LYS A 31 -13.21 26.92 -37.50
C LYS A 31 -12.34 26.68 -38.72
N ALA A 32 -12.37 25.50 -39.34
CA ALA A 32 -11.58 25.20 -40.53
C ALA A 32 -11.84 26.19 -41.69
N GLY A 33 -13.07 26.71 -41.81
CA GLY A 33 -13.42 27.72 -42.80
C GLY A 33 -12.95 29.16 -42.51
N LYS A 34 -12.31 29.43 -41.36
CA LYS A 34 -11.87 30.78 -40.94
C LYS A 34 -10.45 30.86 -40.38
N VAL A 35 -9.74 29.75 -40.27
CA VAL A 35 -8.40 29.70 -39.69
C VAL A 35 -7.32 29.78 -40.76
N THR A 36 -6.39 30.73 -40.62
CA THR A 36 -5.19 30.81 -41.46
C THR A 36 -4.36 29.53 -41.30
N TYR A 37 -3.88 29.01 -42.43
CA TYR A 37 -3.33 27.65 -42.63
C TYR A 37 -2.31 27.13 -41.58
N LEU A 38 -1.63 28.04 -40.86
CA LEU A 38 -0.58 27.72 -39.89
C LEU A 38 -0.98 27.86 -38.42
N ALA A 39 -2.12 28.47 -38.07
CA ALA A 39 -2.49 28.67 -36.67
C ALA A 39 -2.94 27.35 -36.00
N CYS A 40 -3.90 26.63 -36.61
CA CYS A 40 -4.37 25.34 -36.10
C CYS A 40 -3.24 24.29 -35.99
N GLN A 41 -2.29 24.28 -36.94
CA GLN A 41 -1.14 23.37 -36.90
C GLN A 41 -0.23 23.62 -35.68
N ARG A 42 0.01 24.90 -35.31
CA ARG A 42 0.81 25.26 -34.12
C ARG A 42 0.11 24.89 -32.82
N GLU A 43 -1.20 25.10 -32.73
CA GLU A 43 -2.01 24.67 -31.57
C GLU A 43 -2.03 23.14 -31.43
N PHE A 44 -2.26 22.41 -32.51
CA PHE A 44 -2.26 20.95 -32.52
C PHE A 44 -0.88 20.37 -32.15
N ALA A 45 0.21 20.93 -32.66
CA ALA A 45 1.56 20.55 -32.27
C ALA A 45 1.85 20.84 -30.78
N SER A 46 1.31 21.94 -30.24
CA SER A 46 1.41 22.26 -28.80
C SER A 46 0.64 21.23 -27.94
N LEU A 47 -0.57 20.84 -28.36
CA LEU A 47 -1.37 19.81 -27.71
C LEU A 47 -0.67 18.43 -27.72
N LEU A 48 -0.15 17.99 -28.87
CA LEU A 48 0.64 16.75 -28.97
C LEU A 48 1.86 16.77 -28.03
N ASN A 49 2.62 17.88 -28.02
CA ASN A 49 3.75 18.06 -27.10
C ASN A 49 3.32 18.03 -25.61
N CYS A 50 2.14 18.54 -25.29
CA CYS A 50 1.58 18.48 -23.94
C CYS A 50 1.23 17.03 -23.54
N VAL A 51 0.52 16.30 -24.41
CA VAL A 51 0.16 14.88 -24.19
C VAL A 51 1.42 14.02 -24.05
N GLU A 52 2.43 14.20 -24.91
CA GLU A 52 3.71 13.50 -24.78
C GLU A 52 4.38 13.79 -23.43
N LYS A 53 4.45 15.06 -23.00
CA LYS A 53 5.05 15.43 -21.71
C LYS A 53 4.31 14.78 -20.54
N GLN A 54 2.98 14.68 -20.60
CA GLN A 54 2.19 13.94 -19.62
C GLN A 54 2.50 12.44 -19.63
N VAL A 55 2.50 11.78 -20.80
CA VAL A 55 2.83 10.35 -20.94
C VAL A 55 4.26 10.07 -20.45
N LYS A 56 5.23 10.92 -20.79
CA LYS A 56 6.63 10.84 -20.31
C LYS A 56 6.70 10.99 -18.78
N ARG A 57 5.90 11.88 -18.17
CA ARG A 57 5.73 12.04 -16.71
C ARG A 57 5.14 10.78 -16.05
N TYR A 58 4.05 10.20 -16.56
CA TYR A 58 3.49 8.96 -16.01
C TYR A 58 4.46 7.76 -16.15
N LYS A 59 5.13 7.61 -17.31
CA LYS A 59 6.16 6.59 -17.53
C LYS A 59 7.40 6.77 -16.63
N ARG A 60 7.69 7.99 -16.14
CA ARG A 60 8.70 8.24 -15.10
C ARG A 60 8.19 7.85 -13.71
N ALA A 61 6.98 8.28 -13.33
CA ALA A 61 6.37 7.97 -12.04
C ALA A 61 6.26 6.45 -11.81
N LYS A 62 5.70 5.72 -12.79
CA LYS A 62 5.55 4.25 -12.71
C LYS A 62 6.89 3.52 -12.50
N ARG A 63 7.97 3.95 -13.16
CA ARG A 63 9.32 3.38 -12.95
C ARG A 63 9.83 3.60 -11.52
N ILE A 64 9.72 4.84 -11.02
CA ILE A 64 10.17 5.19 -9.66
C ILE A 64 9.38 4.41 -8.60
N ILE A 65 8.05 4.34 -8.73
CA ILE A 65 7.19 3.55 -7.83
C ILE A 65 7.55 2.06 -7.87
N SER A 66 7.91 1.51 -9.03
CA SER A 66 8.37 0.11 -9.14
C SER A 66 9.62 -0.16 -8.31
N ILE A 67 10.61 0.76 -8.32
CA ILE A 67 11.85 0.64 -7.54
C ILE A 67 11.53 0.56 -6.03
N TYR A 68 10.65 1.43 -5.53
CA TYR A 68 10.23 1.40 -4.12
C TYR A 68 9.39 0.15 -3.78
N ARG A 69 8.53 -0.31 -4.69
CA ARG A 69 7.73 -1.53 -4.52
C ARG A 69 8.59 -2.79 -4.39
N HIS A 70 9.62 -2.95 -5.22
CA HIS A 70 10.49 -4.13 -5.17
C HIS A 70 11.45 -4.13 -3.98
N ASN A 71 12.00 -2.97 -3.59
CA ASN A 71 13.07 -2.90 -2.58
C ASN A 71 12.60 -2.56 -1.17
N PHE A 72 11.54 -1.76 -1.03
CA PHE A 72 11.06 -1.25 0.27
C PHE A 72 9.64 -1.73 0.62
N SER A 73 9.12 -2.71 -0.13
CA SER A 73 7.79 -3.32 0.06
C SER A 73 6.62 -2.32 0.01
N LEU A 74 6.79 -1.23 -0.74
CA LEU A 74 5.74 -0.23 -0.97
C LEU A 74 4.58 -0.82 -1.79
N GLY A 75 3.36 -0.73 -1.28
CA GLY A 75 2.14 -1.22 -1.94
C GLY A 75 0.90 -0.37 -1.60
N PRO A 76 -0.18 -0.48 -2.39
CA PRO A 76 -1.43 0.24 -2.14
C PRO A 76 -2.19 -0.34 -0.92
N PRO A 77 -3.03 0.46 -0.24
CA PRO A 77 -3.24 1.90 -0.45
C PRO A 77 -2.01 2.72 -0.03
N TYR A 78 -1.59 3.65 -0.89
CA TYR A 78 -0.36 4.41 -0.67
C TYR A 78 -0.61 5.52 0.36
N LYS A 79 0.05 5.44 1.51
CA LYS A 79 -0.04 6.48 2.54
C LYS A 79 0.83 7.68 2.18
N VAL A 80 0.21 8.86 2.07
CA VAL A 80 0.88 10.15 1.84
C VAL A 80 0.75 11.00 3.10
N LEU A 81 1.88 11.35 3.71
CA LEU A 81 1.94 12.38 4.74
C LEU A 81 2.07 13.75 4.07
N LEU A 82 1.05 14.59 4.25
CA LEU A 82 1.06 15.98 3.83
C LEU A 82 1.82 16.87 4.82
N ASP A 83 2.56 17.80 4.25
CA ASP A 83 3.17 18.94 4.91
C ASP A 83 2.35 20.23 4.67
N GLY A 84 2.49 21.20 5.57
CA GLY A 84 1.74 22.47 5.49
C GLY A 84 2.09 23.29 4.25
N THR A 85 3.37 23.33 3.89
CA THR A 85 3.87 24.07 2.72
C THR A 85 3.40 23.46 1.38
N PHE A 86 3.21 22.13 1.35
CA PHE A 86 2.61 21.44 0.21
C PHE A 86 1.12 21.77 0.06
N ALA A 87 0.37 21.87 1.16
CA ALA A 87 -1.04 22.31 1.12
C ALA A 87 -1.18 23.76 0.62
N VAL A 88 -0.30 24.67 1.06
CA VAL A 88 -0.22 26.05 0.53
C VAL A 88 0.08 26.06 -0.97
N ALA A 89 1.04 25.24 -1.42
CA ALA A 89 1.36 25.13 -2.84
C ALA A 89 0.24 24.47 -3.67
N ALA A 90 -0.53 23.54 -3.10
CA ALA A 90 -1.69 22.95 -3.75
C ALA A 90 -2.78 24.01 -3.99
N LEU A 91 -3.07 24.84 -2.99
CA LEU A 91 -4.03 25.95 -3.09
C LEU A 91 -3.60 27.01 -4.11
N LYS A 92 -2.34 27.48 -4.04
CA LYS A 92 -1.80 28.47 -4.97
C LYS A 92 -1.93 28.03 -6.44
N ASN A 93 -1.80 26.72 -6.69
CA ASN A 93 -1.90 26.13 -8.02
C ASN A 93 -3.28 25.51 -8.35
N LYS A 94 -4.28 25.69 -7.47
CA LYS A 94 -5.66 25.17 -7.60
C LYS A 94 -5.73 23.65 -7.84
N ILE A 95 -4.96 22.87 -7.10
CA ILE A 95 -4.83 21.40 -7.26
C ILE A 95 -5.72 20.66 -6.25
N ASN A 96 -6.76 19.98 -6.74
CA ASN A 96 -7.59 19.07 -5.95
C ASN A 96 -6.81 17.81 -5.54
N LEU A 97 -6.23 17.80 -4.35
CA LEU A 97 -5.36 16.70 -3.88
C LEU A 97 -6.04 15.31 -3.91
N ARG A 98 -7.31 15.24 -3.48
CA ARG A 98 -8.10 13.99 -3.42
C ARG A 98 -8.32 13.34 -4.80
N GLU A 99 -8.32 14.12 -5.88
CA GLU A 99 -8.51 13.64 -7.27
C GLU A 99 -7.18 13.45 -7.99
N GLN A 100 -6.26 14.40 -7.85
CA GLN A 100 -5.01 14.44 -8.61
C GLN A 100 -3.96 13.47 -8.08
N MET A 101 -3.98 13.13 -6.78
CA MET A 101 -3.01 12.19 -6.20
C MET A 101 -3.27 10.74 -6.66
N PRO A 102 -4.49 10.17 -6.60
CA PRO A 102 -4.77 8.83 -7.15
C PRO A 102 -4.54 8.78 -8.67
N LYS A 103 -4.98 9.82 -9.40
CA LYS A 103 -4.77 9.94 -10.85
C LYS A 103 -3.29 9.97 -11.23
N TYR A 104 -2.43 10.58 -10.41
CA TYR A 104 -0.99 10.61 -10.65
C TYR A 104 -0.29 9.27 -10.36
N LEU A 105 -0.63 8.65 -9.22
CA LEU A 105 0.01 7.40 -8.77
C LEU A 105 -0.59 6.13 -9.42
N ASN A 106 -1.76 6.24 -10.06
CA ASN A 106 -2.53 5.12 -10.65
C ASN A 106 -2.82 4.01 -9.64
N ALA A 107 -3.22 4.40 -8.43
CA ALA A 107 -3.53 3.52 -7.31
C ALA A 107 -4.37 4.27 -6.26
N GLU A 108 -4.91 3.53 -5.29
CA GLU A 108 -5.55 4.08 -4.09
C GLU A 108 -4.54 4.81 -3.19
N VAL A 109 -4.96 5.92 -2.57
CA VAL A 109 -4.09 6.82 -1.80
C VAL A 109 -4.76 7.27 -0.51
N ASP A 110 -4.15 6.91 0.62
CA ASP A 110 -4.48 7.38 1.96
C ASP A 110 -3.76 8.71 2.20
N ILE A 111 -4.44 9.85 2.03
CA ILE A 111 -3.86 11.16 2.33
C ILE A 111 -4.06 11.46 3.83
N ARG A 112 -2.97 11.71 4.55
CA ARG A 112 -2.92 11.90 6.01
C ARG A 112 -2.11 13.13 6.40
N VAL A 113 -2.44 13.75 7.53
CA VAL A 113 -1.73 14.92 8.10
C VAL A 113 -1.26 14.57 9.52
N THR A 114 -0.13 15.11 9.98
CA THR A 114 0.27 14.93 11.39
C THR A 114 -0.37 15.98 12.30
N SER A 115 -0.64 15.61 13.55
CA SER A 115 -1.13 16.56 14.57
C SER A 115 -0.14 17.69 14.91
N CYS A 116 1.13 17.58 14.49
CA CYS A 116 2.11 18.67 14.57
C CYS A 116 1.94 19.68 13.43
N VAL A 117 1.78 19.20 12.18
CA VAL A 117 1.49 20.08 11.01
C VAL A 117 0.22 20.90 11.22
N LEU A 118 -0.84 20.29 11.76
CA LEU A 118 -2.07 21.03 12.08
C LEU A 118 -1.83 22.15 13.11
N LYS A 119 -1.11 21.86 14.20
CA LYS A 119 -0.83 22.85 15.26
C LYS A 119 0.18 23.92 14.84
N GLU A 120 1.02 23.65 13.84
CA GLU A 120 1.90 24.66 13.25
C GLU A 120 1.10 25.61 12.34
N LEU A 121 0.22 25.08 11.49
CA LEU A 121 -0.70 25.89 10.68
C LEU A 121 -1.67 26.73 11.54
N GLU A 122 -2.13 26.20 12.69
CA GLU A 122 -2.96 26.96 13.65
C GLU A 122 -2.19 28.12 14.32
N LYS A 123 -0.89 27.96 14.59
CA LYS A 123 -0.03 29.05 15.10
C LYS A 123 0.27 30.12 14.05
N LEU A 124 0.41 29.73 12.78
CA LEU A 124 0.67 30.64 11.66
C LEU A 124 -0.58 31.42 11.21
N GLY A 125 -1.77 30.94 11.59
CA GLY A 125 -2.98 31.75 11.67
C GLY A 125 -3.64 32.09 10.32
N SER A 126 -4.20 33.30 10.23
CA SER A 126 -5.12 33.72 9.18
C SER A 126 -4.54 33.64 7.76
N THR A 127 -3.24 33.91 7.60
CA THR A 127 -2.53 33.86 6.31
C THR A 127 -2.55 32.47 5.68
N LEU A 128 -2.54 31.40 6.50
CA LEU A 128 -2.53 30.00 6.07
C LEU A 128 -3.85 29.28 6.34
N TYR A 129 -4.92 30.02 6.70
CA TYR A 129 -6.23 29.44 7.06
C TYR A 129 -6.81 28.51 5.99
N GLY A 130 -6.63 28.83 4.70
CA GLY A 130 -7.03 27.95 3.61
C GLY A 130 -6.29 26.60 3.62
N ALA A 131 -4.98 26.60 3.88
CA ALA A 131 -4.18 25.38 3.97
C ALA A 131 -4.54 24.57 5.21
N LEU A 132 -4.82 25.24 6.34
CA LEU A 132 -5.37 24.61 7.54
C LEU A 132 -6.71 23.91 7.25
N HIS A 133 -7.62 24.56 6.53
CA HIS A 133 -8.91 23.96 6.17
C HIS A 133 -8.73 22.73 5.27
N VAL A 134 -7.87 22.79 4.24
CA VAL A 134 -7.54 21.64 3.39
C VAL A 134 -6.95 20.48 4.22
N CYS A 135 -6.02 20.76 5.12
CA CYS A 135 -5.44 19.75 6.00
C CYS A 135 -6.47 19.11 6.96
N LYS A 136 -7.50 19.85 7.38
CA LYS A 136 -8.58 19.33 8.23
C LYS A 136 -9.59 18.43 7.49
N GLN A 137 -9.48 18.28 6.16
CA GLN A 137 -10.29 17.34 5.35
C GLN A 137 -9.66 15.93 5.18
N PHE A 138 -8.56 15.66 5.86
CA PHE A 138 -7.77 14.43 5.75
C PHE A 138 -7.52 13.80 7.13
N ASP A 139 -7.22 12.49 7.14
CA ASP A 139 -7.06 11.73 8.38
C ASP A 139 -5.82 12.16 9.16
N VAL A 140 -5.93 12.24 10.49
CA VAL A 140 -4.82 12.62 11.37
C VAL A 140 -4.00 11.39 11.76
N GLU A 141 -2.75 11.33 11.30
CA GLU A 141 -1.78 10.31 11.73
C GLU A 141 -1.16 10.73 13.07
N SER A 142 -1.18 9.81 14.04
CA SER A 142 -0.71 10.08 15.41
C SER A 142 0.82 10.14 15.46
N CYS A 143 1.37 11.32 15.77
CA CYS A 143 2.82 11.48 15.93
C CYS A 143 3.30 10.83 17.24
N PRO A 144 4.27 9.89 17.22
CA PRO A 144 4.67 9.13 18.40
C PRO A 144 5.72 9.87 19.24
N HIS A 145 5.45 11.14 19.56
CA HIS A 145 6.24 11.97 20.47
C HIS A 145 5.35 12.97 21.20
N GLN A 146 5.65 13.13 22.49
CA GLN A 146 5.09 14.12 23.39
C GLN A 146 6.28 14.94 23.93
N PRO A 147 6.24 16.28 23.98
CA PRO A 147 5.19 17.17 23.46
C PRO A 147 5.18 17.28 21.92
N VAL A 148 4.27 18.12 21.43
CA VAL A 148 4.19 18.59 20.03
C VAL A 148 5.50 19.29 19.64
N ARG A 149 6.02 18.99 18.45
CA ARG A 149 7.24 19.61 17.87
C ARG A 149 6.88 20.37 16.60
N THR A 150 7.87 21.00 15.98
CA THR A 150 7.74 21.55 14.62
C THR A 150 7.36 20.45 13.62
N ALA A 151 6.68 20.82 12.53
CA ALA A 151 6.35 19.93 11.42
C ALA A 151 7.60 19.27 10.84
N VAL A 152 8.66 20.07 10.63
CA VAL A 152 9.96 19.64 10.12
C VAL A 152 10.58 18.54 11.00
N GLU A 153 10.57 18.68 12.33
CA GLU A 153 11.06 17.63 13.24
C GLU A 153 10.15 16.40 13.27
N CYS A 154 8.82 16.61 13.32
CA CYS A 154 7.84 15.53 13.31
C CYS A 154 8.01 14.65 12.07
N ILE A 155 8.16 15.27 10.89
CA ILE A 155 8.36 14.59 9.61
C ILE A 155 9.72 13.87 9.59
N LYS A 156 10.83 14.54 9.98
CA LYS A 156 12.17 13.92 10.09
C LYS A 156 12.17 12.71 11.05
N HIS A 157 11.41 12.76 12.14
CA HIS A 157 11.26 11.65 13.08
C HIS A 157 10.39 10.50 12.54
N MET A 158 9.29 10.81 11.85
CA MET A 158 8.44 9.80 11.19
C MET A 158 9.20 9.07 10.08
N ALA A 159 9.97 9.81 9.28
CA ALA A 159 10.88 9.29 8.27
C ALA A 159 11.94 8.33 8.86
N ARG A 160 12.64 8.72 9.94
CA ARG A 160 13.59 7.84 10.65
C ARG A 160 12.94 6.60 11.27
N ARG A 161 11.65 6.66 11.59
CA ARG A 161 10.86 5.54 12.15
C ARG A 161 10.27 4.63 11.07
N MET A 162 10.41 4.96 9.78
CA MET A 162 9.86 4.25 8.63
C MET A 162 10.52 2.87 8.43
N LYS A 163 9.98 1.84 9.11
CA LYS A 163 10.38 0.43 8.94
C LYS A 163 9.64 -0.19 7.75
N ARG A 164 10.18 -1.29 7.18
CA ARG A 164 9.63 -2.11 6.06
C ARG A 164 8.16 -2.62 6.19
N ARG A 165 7.41 -2.22 7.23
CA ARG A 165 5.99 -2.52 7.44
C ARG A 165 5.05 -1.33 7.23
N ILE A 166 5.54 -0.11 7.34
CA ILE A 166 4.75 1.12 7.16
C ILE A 166 5.62 2.07 6.35
N THR A 167 5.23 2.31 5.11
CA THR A 167 5.93 3.18 4.18
C THR A 167 5.07 4.39 3.85
N TYR A 168 5.68 5.58 3.91
CA TYR A 168 5.01 6.86 3.65
C TYR A 168 5.65 7.53 2.43
N PHE A 169 4.82 8.11 1.58
CA PHE A 169 5.22 9.21 0.73
C PHE A 169 5.19 10.50 1.55
N PHE A 170 6.19 11.35 1.40
CA PHE A 170 6.22 12.66 2.05
C PHE A 170 5.97 13.75 1.02
N ALA A 171 4.90 14.51 1.22
CA ALA A 171 4.49 15.58 0.31
C ALA A 171 4.82 16.94 0.95
N THR A 172 5.97 17.52 0.57
CA THR A 172 6.53 18.77 1.08
C THR A 172 7.03 19.65 -0.07
N GLN A 173 7.24 20.94 0.17
CA GLN A 173 7.86 21.86 -0.78
C GLN A 173 9.19 22.44 -0.27
N ASP A 174 9.60 22.09 0.96
CA ASP A 174 10.77 22.70 1.60
C ASP A 174 12.05 21.97 1.24
N ASN A 175 13.04 22.71 0.75
CA ASN A 175 14.30 22.14 0.27
C ASN A 175 15.09 21.45 1.39
N GLU A 176 15.26 22.11 2.54
CA GLU A 176 15.99 21.56 3.70
C GLU A 176 15.36 20.27 4.25
N LEU A 177 14.03 20.20 4.27
CA LEU A 177 13.31 18.99 4.69
C LEU A 177 13.45 17.90 3.63
N THR A 178 13.33 18.26 2.34
CA THR A 178 13.53 17.35 1.21
C THR A 178 14.93 16.75 1.20
N GLU A 179 15.98 17.52 1.50
CA GLU A 179 17.36 17.06 1.57
C GLU A 179 17.60 16.13 2.77
N ALA A 180 17.11 16.50 3.96
CA ALA A 180 17.16 15.65 5.14
C ALA A 180 16.36 14.33 4.97
N LEU A 181 15.28 14.33 4.18
CA LEU A 181 14.55 13.11 3.80
C LEU A 181 15.35 12.27 2.79
N LYS A 182 16.03 12.90 1.81
CA LYS A 182 16.86 12.21 0.80
C LYS A 182 18.06 11.49 1.39
N GLN A 183 18.61 11.97 2.51
CA GLN A 183 19.68 11.28 3.25
C GLN A 183 19.24 9.89 3.76
N ILE A 184 17.94 9.66 3.96
CA ILE A 184 17.40 8.40 4.45
C ILE A 184 17.02 7.50 3.25
N PRO A 185 17.52 6.27 3.14
CA PRO A 185 17.19 5.39 2.03
C PRO A 185 15.73 4.91 2.08
N GLY A 186 15.11 4.80 0.92
CA GLY A 186 13.78 4.21 0.76
C GLY A 186 12.61 5.18 0.93
N ILE A 187 12.86 6.49 1.00
CA ILE A 187 11.83 7.52 1.16
C ILE A 187 11.44 8.15 -0.19
N PRO A 188 10.20 7.95 -0.68
CA PRO A 188 9.68 8.69 -1.82
C PRO A 188 9.13 10.06 -1.40
N VAL A 189 9.65 11.12 -2.03
CA VAL A 189 9.18 12.50 -1.83
C VAL A 189 8.31 12.96 -3.01
N LEU A 190 7.23 13.67 -2.70
CA LEU A 190 6.31 14.31 -3.64
C LEU A 190 6.42 15.83 -3.51
N PHE A 191 6.47 16.54 -4.64
CA PHE A 191 6.52 18.00 -4.71
C PHE A 191 5.57 18.52 -5.80
N ILE A 192 5.30 19.82 -5.85
CA ILE A 192 4.47 20.49 -6.88
C ILE A 192 5.31 21.46 -7.70
N LYS A 193 5.34 21.26 -9.02
CA LYS A 193 5.89 22.24 -10.00
C LYS A 193 4.99 22.31 -11.24
N TYR A 194 4.89 23.50 -11.85
CA TYR A 194 4.08 23.75 -13.05
C TYR A 194 2.63 23.25 -12.93
N ASN A 195 1.95 23.59 -11.83
CA ASN A 195 0.60 23.13 -11.48
C ASN A 195 0.41 21.61 -11.44
N THR A 196 1.49 20.83 -11.27
CA THR A 196 1.43 19.35 -11.24
C THR A 196 2.21 18.74 -10.09
N ILE A 197 1.62 17.68 -9.50
CA ILE A 197 2.27 16.84 -8.50
C ILE A 197 3.30 15.93 -9.20
N LEU A 198 4.50 15.85 -8.63
CA LEU A 198 5.63 15.10 -9.17
C LEU A 198 6.33 14.30 -8.06
N ILE A 199 6.64 13.04 -8.36
CA ILE A 199 7.54 12.22 -7.53
C ILE A 199 8.99 12.50 -7.90
N ASP A 200 9.84 12.71 -6.89
CA ASP A 200 11.26 12.93 -7.13
C ASP A 200 11.98 11.64 -7.54
N ARG A 201 13.19 11.78 -8.08
CA ARG A 201 14.09 10.66 -8.35
C ARG A 201 14.46 9.98 -7.02
N PRO A 202 14.74 8.66 -7.00
CA PRO A 202 15.31 8.01 -5.81
C PRO A 202 16.61 8.72 -5.40
N SER A 203 16.82 8.90 -4.10
CA SER A 203 18.01 9.57 -3.58
C SER A 203 19.26 8.72 -3.79
N GLN A 204 20.45 9.33 -3.76
CA GLN A 204 21.73 8.61 -3.82
C GLN A 204 21.83 7.55 -2.72
N ALA A 205 21.42 7.87 -1.48
CA ALA A 205 21.34 6.90 -0.38
C ALA A 205 20.37 5.74 -0.69
N THR A 206 19.22 6.02 -1.32
CA THR A 206 18.27 4.97 -1.75
C THR A 206 18.86 4.08 -2.83
N ILE A 207 19.62 4.64 -3.78
CA ILE A 207 20.29 3.90 -4.86
C ILE A 207 21.39 3.01 -4.26
N GLN A 208 22.26 3.56 -3.41
CA GLN A 208 23.31 2.82 -2.70
C GLN A 208 22.75 1.67 -1.85
N GLU A 209 21.60 1.85 -1.18
CA GLU A 209 20.95 0.79 -0.39
C GLU A 209 20.30 -0.32 -1.26
N ILE A 210 20.11 -0.07 -2.56
CA ILE A 210 19.67 -1.08 -3.55
C ILE A 210 20.89 -1.76 -4.19
N GLU A 211 21.96 -1.00 -4.46
CA GLU A 211 23.20 -1.47 -5.07
C GLU A 211 24.07 -2.30 -4.13
N LYS A 212 23.99 -2.07 -2.81
CA LYS A 212 24.57 -2.97 -1.79
C LYS A 212 24.02 -4.39 -2.00
N PRO A 213 24.86 -5.36 -2.41
CA PRO A 213 24.39 -6.71 -2.68
C PRO A 213 23.88 -7.33 -1.38
N LYS A 214 22.70 -7.96 -1.44
CA LYS A 214 22.13 -8.72 -0.31
C LYS A 214 22.99 -9.95 0.02
N ASP A 215 23.92 -10.28 -0.87
CA ASP A 215 24.90 -11.35 -0.78
C ASP A 215 25.91 -11.11 0.35
N GLN A 216 26.18 -9.86 0.73
CA GLN A 216 26.93 -9.53 1.96
C GLN A 216 26.21 -10.01 3.24
N LEU A 217 24.88 -10.21 3.22
CA LEU A 217 24.18 -10.86 4.34
C LEU A 217 24.35 -12.38 4.34
N PHE A 218 24.64 -13.01 3.19
CA PHE A 218 25.07 -14.40 3.15
C PHE A 218 26.50 -14.52 3.69
N GLU A 219 27.45 -13.75 3.14
CA GLU A 219 28.86 -13.73 3.60
C GLU A 219 28.97 -13.44 5.11
N VAL A 220 28.29 -12.41 5.63
CA VAL A 220 28.28 -12.12 7.07
C VAL A 220 27.54 -13.18 7.88
N SER A 221 26.59 -13.93 7.30
CA SER A 221 26.01 -15.10 7.97
C SER A 221 26.95 -16.30 8.01
N GLU A 222 27.83 -16.44 7.01
CA GLU A 222 28.78 -17.55 6.89
C GLU A 222 30.02 -17.29 7.74
N LEU A 223 30.55 -16.06 7.73
CA LEU A 223 31.54 -15.59 8.69
C LEU A 223 31.04 -15.73 10.14
N LYS A 224 29.75 -15.46 10.42
CA LYS A 224 29.19 -15.70 11.76
C LYS A 224 29.11 -17.17 12.15
N LYS A 225 28.72 -18.07 11.23
CA LYS A 225 28.79 -19.53 11.47
C LYS A 225 30.23 -19.99 11.69
N ALA A 226 31.20 -19.42 10.97
CA ALA A 226 32.60 -19.79 11.06
C ALA A 226 33.26 -19.31 12.37
N VAL A 227 32.89 -18.13 12.87
CA VAL A 227 33.49 -17.52 14.08
C VAL A 227 32.81 -17.97 15.38
N PHE A 228 31.48 -18.18 15.38
CA PHE A 228 30.73 -18.55 16.59
C PHE A 228 30.24 -20.00 16.62
N GLY A 229 30.45 -20.77 15.54
CA GLY A 229 29.87 -22.10 15.38
C GLY A 229 28.37 -22.06 15.06
N GLU A 230 27.72 -23.23 15.08
CA GLU A 230 26.26 -23.29 15.04
C GLU A 230 25.67 -23.01 16.43
N ASP A 231 24.96 -21.89 16.57
CA ASP A 231 23.91 -21.75 17.59
C ASP A 231 22.93 -22.94 17.44
N GLU A 232 23.00 -23.92 18.35
CA GLU A 232 22.08 -25.07 18.41
C GLU A 232 20.64 -24.55 18.61
N LYS A 233 19.94 -24.29 17.50
CA LYS A 233 18.50 -23.99 17.49
C LYS A 233 17.80 -25.10 18.29
N PRO A 234 17.23 -24.81 19.47
CA PRO A 234 16.87 -25.83 20.44
C PRO A 234 15.92 -26.83 19.79
N ARG A 235 16.45 -28.04 19.52
CA ARG A 235 15.81 -29.01 18.64
C ARG A 235 14.41 -29.28 19.17
N ARG A 236 13.37 -28.82 18.44
CA ARG A 236 11.96 -29.01 18.82
C ARG A 236 11.74 -30.50 19.07
N LYS A 237 11.69 -30.90 20.35
CA LYS A 237 11.71 -32.31 20.77
C LYS A 237 10.70 -33.07 19.94
N ARG A 238 11.17 -33.96 19.05
CA ARG A 238 10.31 -34.77 18.19
C ARG A 238 9.33 -35.47 19.12
N LYS A 239 8.03 -35.19 18.98
CA LYS A 239 7.00 -35.90 19.74
C LYS A 239 7.15 -37.36 19.36
N GLY A 240 7.58 -38.20 20.30
CA GLY A 240 7.79 -39.62 20.09
C GLY A 240 6.51 -40.31 19.58
N PRO A 241 6.61 -41.56 19.11
CA PRO A 241 5.43 -42.33 18.74
C PRO A 241 4.41 -42.25 19.88
N LYS A 242 3.20 -41.78 19.58
CA LYS A 242 2.17 -41.63 20.61
C LYS A 242 1.90 -43.01 21.18
N GLY A 243 2.09 -43.16 22.49
CA GLY A 243 1.73 -44.40 23.19
C GLY A 243 0.28 -44.80 22.86
N PRO A 244 -0.03 -46.10 22.83
CA PRO A 244 -1.31 -46.60 22.37
C PRO A 244 -2.45 -45.89 23.10
N ASN A 245 -3.40 -45.37 22.30
CA ASN A 245 -4.54 -44.58 22.78
C ASN A 245 -5.20 -45.27 24.00
N PRO A 246 -5.35 -44.60 25.16
CA PRO A 246 -5.80 -45.26 26.39
C PRO A 246 -7.24 -45.81 26.32
N LEU A 247 -8.04 -45.45 25.31
CA LEU A 247 -9.34 -46.09 25.03
C LEU A 247 -9.24 -47.37 24.19
N SER A 248 -8.08 -47.69 23.62
CA SER A 248 -7.84 -48.85 22.75
C SER A 248 -7.23 -50.05 23.49
N VAL A 249 -6.79 -49.88 24.74
CA VAL A 249 -6.36 -51.00 25.60
C VAL A 249 -7.61 -51.65 26.21
N LYS A 250 -7.92 -52.90 25.83
CA LYS A 250 -8.95 -53.69 26.53
C LYS A 250 -8.55 -53.81 28.01
N LYS A 251 -9.44 -53.39 28.93
CA LYS A 251 -9.19 -53.46 30.38
C LYS A 251 -8.72 -54.87 30.76
N LYS A 252 -7.63 -54.97 31.53
CA LYS A 252 -7.09 -56.25 32.04
C LYS A 252 -8.19 -56.98 32.81
N LYS A 253 -8.73 -58.07 32.25
CA LYS A 253 -9.61 -58.97 32.99
C LYS A 253 -8.81 -59.54 34.16
N LYS A 254 -9.27 -59.34 35.41
CA LYS A 254 -8.86 -60.22 36.51
C LYS A 254 -9.28 -61.64 36.11
N LYS A 255 -8.36 -62.60 36.14
CA LYS A 255 -8.74 -64.02 36.21
C LYS A 255 -9.24 -64.27 37.62
N THR A 256 -10.53 -64.52 37.78
CA THR A 256 -11.06 -65.22 38.96
C THR A 256 -10.60 -66.68 38.83
N HIS A 257 -9.74 -67.12 39.76
CA HIS A 257 -9.66 -68.55 40.06
C HIS A 257 -10.86 -68.91 40.94
N LEU A 258 -11.49 -70.05 40.65
CA LEU A 258 -12.63 -70.59 41.39
C LEU A 258 -12.15 -71.78 42.23
N THR A 259 -12.11 -71.60 43.54
CA THR A 259 -12.17 -72.58 44.64
C THR A 259 -12.01 -71.79 45.96
N SER A 260 -12.77 -72.00 47.02
CA SER A 260 -14.06 -72.69 47.19
C SER A 260 -14.81 -72.13 48.41
N ASN A 261 -16.08 -72.55 48.58
CA ASN A 261 -16.96 -72.41 49.76
C ASN A 261 -17.94 -71.19 49.84
N HIS A 262 -19.23 -71.54 49.89
CA HIS A 262 -20.37 -70.96 50.64
C HIS A 262 -20.75 -69.46 50.57
N GLN A 263 -22.03 -69.24 50.17
CA GLN A 263 -23.06 -68.34 50.74
C GLN A 263 -22.78 -66.80 50.83
N GLU A 264 -23.73 -65.87 50.62
CA GLU A 264 -25.13 -65.97 50.13
C GLU A 264 -25.64 -64.63 49.53
N LEU A 265 -26.90 -64.66 49.10
CA LEU A 265 -27.82 -63.62 48.60
C LEU A 265 -27.60 -62.12 48.98
N GLY A 266 -27.91 -61.19 48.06
CA GLY A 266 -28.20 -59.79 48.41
C GLY A 266 -28.06 -58.74 47.28
N PRO A 267 -29.15 -58.12 46.76
CA PRO A 267 -29.09 -57.10 45.70
C PRO A 267 -29.60 -55.70 46.10
N ASN A 268 -28.89 -54.60 45.77
CA ASN A 268 -29.52 -53.39 45.17
C ASN A 268 -28.61 -52.21 44.69
N ALA A 269 -29.20 -51.43 43.79
CA ALA A 269 -29.20 -49.95 43.68
C ALA A 269 -27.93 -49.07 43.46
N LYS A 270 -28.01 -48.26 42.37
CA LYS A 270 -27.68 -46.80 42.28
C LYS A 270 -26.18 -46.38 42.38
N THR A 271 -25.67 -45.24 41.87
CA THR A 271 -26.22 -44.09 41.08
C THR A 271 -25.12 -43.38 40.27
N GLY A 272 -25.48 -42.51 39.30
CA GLY A 272 -24.60 -41.49 38.66
C GLY A 272 -24.00 -41.92 37.31
N ALA A 273 -24.25 -41.32 36.14
CA ALA A 273 -24.29 -39.90 35.70
C ALA A 273 -22.86 -39.28 35.53
N LEU A 274 -22.53 -38.47 34.49
CA LEU A 274 -23.36 -37.76 33.49
C LEU A 274 -22.90 -37.94 32.01
N LYS A 275 -23.88 -37.78 31.09
CA LYS A 275 -23.87 -37.10 29.76
C LYS A 275 -22.50 -36.94 29.03
N ARG A 276 -22.28 -37.48 27.81
CA ARG A 276 -22.73 -36.96 26.46
C ARG A 276 -22.67 -35.42 26.36
N ARG A 277 -22.22 -34.75 25.27
CA ARG A 277 -22.12 -35.00 23.81
C ARG A 277 -20.97 -34.06 23.28
N ARG A 278 -20.67 -33.65 22.02
CA ARG A 278 -21.13 -33.81 20.61
C ARG A 278 -19.98 -33.35 19.65
N ARG A 279 -19.04 -34.21 19.19
CA ARG A 279 -17.97 -33.78 18.24
C ARG A 279 -18.56 -33.30 16.89
N ARG A 280 -18.11 -32.14 16.37
CA ARG A 280 -18.39 -31.71 14.97
C ARG A 280 -17.60 -32.60 14.00
N ARG A 281 -18.25 -33.08 12.94
CA ARG A 281 -17.69 -33.99 11.91
C ARG A 281 -17.46 -33.18 10.63
N LYS A 282 -16.22 -33.07 10.14
CA LYS A 282 -15.93 -32.51 8.81
C LYS A 282 -16.03 -33.65 7.79
N LYS A 283 -16.97 -33.59 6.85
CA LYS A 283 -17.07 -34.58 5.76
C LYS A 283 -15.88 -34.43 4.79
N ARG A 284 -15.53 -35.52 4.12
CA ARG A 284 -14.69 -35.54 2.91
C ARG A 284 -15.58 -35.51 1.65
N SER A 285 -14.92 -35.32 0.52
CA SER A 285 -15.44 -35.35 -0.84
C SER A 285 -15.83 -36.75 -1.33
N GLU A 286 -16.91 -36.80 -2.09
CA GLU A 286 -17.27 -37.73 -3.18
C GLU A 286 -18.37 -36.99 -3.98
N GLY A 287 -18.56 -37.20 -5.28
CA GLY A 287 -17.87 -38.15 -6.16
C GLY A 287 -18.82 -38.76 -7.20
N GLN A 288 -19.38 -37.92 -8.07
CA GLN A 288 -20.12 -38.25 -9.29
C GLN A 288 -19.92 -37.10 -10.29
#